data_AF-A0A2A5GV21-F1
#
_entry.id   AF-A0A2A5GV21-F1
#
_cell.length_a   1.000
_cell.length_b   1.000
_cell.length_c   1.000
_cell.angle_alpha   90.00
_cell.angle_beta   90.00
_cell.angle_gamma   90.00
#
_symmetry.space_group_name_H-M   'P 1'
#
loop_
_entity.id
_entity.type
_entity.pdbx_description
1 polymer ?
#
loop_
_entity_poly.entity_id
_entity_poly.type
_entity_poly.pdbx_seq_one_letter_code
_entity_poly.pdbx_strand_id
1 'polypeptide(L)' 'MIEKYLPKTYEGRMAHIAEECAEVIMAYAKMQRFGANHSHPISKERNIDAFHRELKDLKDIIEIFEDNHP' A
#
# COMPACT_ATOMS: atom_id res chain seq x y z
N MET A 1 -10.64 -1.71 -1.12
CA MET A 1 -10.31 -2.98 -1.82
C MET A 1 -11.54 -3.88 -1.86
N ILE A 2 -11.87 -4.50 -3.01
CA ILE A 2 -12.96 -5.49 -3.07
C ILE A 2 -12.36 -6.82 -2.63
N GLU A 3 -12.68 -7.29 -1.43
CA GLU A 3 -12.19 -8.56 -0.81
C GLU A 3 -12.19 -9.76 -1.77
N LYS A 4 -13.09 -9.76 -2.77
CA LYS A 4 -13.20 -10.78 -3.82
C LYS A 4 -11.88 -11.08 -4.54
N TYR A 5 -10.98 -10.11 -4.65
CA TYR A 5 -9.70 -10.28 -5.38
C TYR A 5 -8.51 -10.57 -4.47
N LEU A 6 -8.72 -10.64 -3.15
CA LEU A 6 -7.63 -10.96 -2.24
C LEU A 6 -7.23 -12.44 -2.38
N PRO A 7 -5.92 -12.74 -2.31
CA PRO A 7 -5.46 -14.12 -2.26
C PRO A 7 -6.12 -14.88 -1.10
N LYS A 8 -6.56 -16.11 -1.37
CA LYS A 8 -7.28 -16.94 -0.39
C LYS A 8 -6.37 -17.84 0.44
N THR A 9 -5.15 -18.10 -0.04
CA THR A 9 -4.15 -18.90 0.68
C THR A 9 -3.35 -18.03 1.64
N TYR A 10 -2.82 -18.63 2.71
CA TYR A 10 -1.95 -17.94 3.66
C TYR A 10 -0.74 -17.30 2.95
N GLU A 11 -0.06 -18.06 2.10
CA GLU A 11 1.12 -17.61 1.36
C GLU A 11 0.77 -16.46 0.42
N GLY A 12 -0.40 -16.51 -0.22
CA GLY A 12 -0.86 -15.45 -1.10
C GLY A 12 -1.14 -14.17 -0.33
N ARG A 13 -1.73 -14.26 0.87
CA ARG A 13 -1.98 -13.07 1.70
C ARG A 13 -0.67 -12.48 2.23
N MET A 14 0.28 -13.32 2.64
CA MET A 14 1.63 -12.87 3.03
C MET A 14 2.36 -12.19 1.88
N ALA A 15 2.25 -12.72 0.66
CA ALA A 15 2.82 -12.09 -0.53
C ALA A 15 2.19 -10.70 -0.77
N HIS A 16 0.88 -10.57 -0.60
CA HIS A 16 0.20 -9.29 -0.76
C HIS A 16 0.60 -8.27 0.31
N ILE A 17 0.77 -8.66 1.58
CA ILE A 17 1.35 -7.79 2.62
C ILE A 17 2.75 -7.31 2.19
N ALA A 18 3.57 -8.19 1.61
CA ALA A 18 4.90 -7.81 1.13
C ALA A 18 4.85 -6.83 -0.06
N GLU A 19 3.87 -6.96 -0.95
CA GLU A 19 3.61 -5.99 -2.03
C GLU A 19 3.28 -4.61 -1.46
N GLU A 20 2.31 -4.52 -0.55
CA GLU A 20 1.91 -3.26 0.09
C GLU A 20 3.07 -2.61 0.87
N CYS A 21 3.91 -3.41 1.53
CA CYS A 21 5.14 -2.92 2.16
C CYS A 21 6.10 -2.28 1.14
N ALA A 22 6.28 -2.90 -0.02
CA ALA A 22 7.12 -2.37 -1.08
C ALA A 22 6.56 -1.05 -1.64
N GLU A 23 5.25 -0.94 -1.81
CA GLU A 23 4.58 0.27 -2.28
C GLU A 23 4.76 1.44 -1.30
N VAL A 24 4.60 1.20 0.00
CA VAL A 24 4.90 2.19 1.06
C VAL A 24 6.34 2.71 0.96
N ILE A 25 7.31 1.80 0.82
CA ILE A 25 8.74 2.17 0.68
C ILE A 25 8.95 3.02 -0.57
N MET A 26 8.36 2.64 -1.70
CA MET A 26 8.48 3.41 -2.94
C MET A 26 7.86 4.79 -2.84
N ALA A 27 6.66 4.90 -2.25
CA ALA A 27 5.96 6.16 -2.07
C ALA A 27 6.76 7.10 -1.16
N TYR A 28 7.29 6.59 -0.03
CA TYR A 28 8.18 7.34 0.84
C TYR A 28 9.45 7.79 0.11
N ALA A 29 10.11 6.90 -0.64
CA ALA A 29 11.31 7.24 -1.38
C ALA A 29 11.08 8.33 -2.45
N LYS A 30 9.94 8.28 -3.16
CA LYS A 30 9.53 9.34 -4.10
C LYS A 30 9.26 10.66 -3.38
N MET A 31 8.58 10.60 -2.24
CA MET A 31 8.33 11.77 -1.39
C MET A 31 9.63 12.42 -0.91
N GLN A 32 10.62 11.65 -0.47
CA GLN A 32 11.93 12.17 -0.05
C GLN A 32 12.73 12.72 -1.23
N ARG A 33 12.69 12.05 -2.38
CA ARG A 33 13.45 12.45 -3.57
C ARG A 33 12.94 13.74 -4.21
N PHE A 34 11.64 13.88 -4.34
CA PHE A 34 11.03 14.98 -5.09
C PHE A 34 10.35 16.00 -4.17
N GLY A 35 9.96 15.63 -2.96
CA GLY A 35 9.24 16.48 -2.02
C GLY A 35 7.75 16.13 -1.93
N ALA A 36 7.18 16.36 -0.75
CA ALA A 36 5.81 15.99 -0.39
C ALA A 36 4.72 16.57 -1.29
N ASN A 37 4.87 17.83 -1.71
CA ASN A 37 3.87 18.55 -2.49
C ASN A 37 4.03 18.38 -4.01
N HIS A 38 5.02 17.62 -4.48
CA HIS A 38 5.15 17.32 -5.90
C HIS A 38 4.08 16.32 -6.33
N SER A 39 3.46 16.58 -7.49
CA SER A 39 2.49 15.69 -8.11
C SER A 39 3.12 14.77 -9.14
N HIS A 40 2.67 13.52 -9.16
CA HIS A 40 3.04 12.59 -10.22
C HIS A 40 2.52 13.10 -11.58
N PRO A 41 3.33 13.04 -12.66
CA PRO A 41 2.99 13.70 -13.93
C PRO A 41 1.71 13.17 -14.59
N ILE A 42 1.38 11.90 -14.37
CA ILE A 42 0.22 11.22 -14.97
C ILE A 42 -1.00 11.28 -14.03
N SER A 43 -0.93 10.59 -12.88
CA SER A 43 -2.04 10.53 -11.91
C SER A 43 -2.39 11.87 -11.25
N LYS A 44 -1.51 12.89 -11.31
CA LYS A 44 -1.64 14.19 -10.62
C LYS A 44 -1.71 14.13 -9.09
N GLU A 45 -1.71 12.93 -8.51
CA GLU A 45 -1.64 12.67 -7.07
C GLU A 45 -0.36 13.28 -6.47
N ARG A 46 -0.48 13.98 -5.34
CA ARG A 46 0.69 14.48 -4.61
C ARG A 46 1.40 13.32 -3.93
N ASN A 47 2.72 13.39 -3.84
CA ASN A 47 3.51 12.33 -3.21
C ASN A 47 3.07 12.04 -1.76
N ILE A 48 2.67 13.05 -0.99
CA ILE A 48 2.15 12.86 0.36
C ILE A 48 0.81 12.11 0.39
N ASP A 49 -0.06 12.37 -0.57
CA ASP A 49 -1.35 11.69 -0.68
C ASP A 49 -1.13 10.22 -1.07
N ALA A 50 -0.22 9.96 -2.02
CA ALA A 50 0.18 8.61 -2.42
C ALA A 50 0.75 7.84 -1.22
N PHE A 51 1.65 8.44 -0.44
CA PHE A 51 2.23 7.80 0.74
C PHE A 51 1.17 7.45 1.80
N HIS A 52 0.23 8.34 2.08
CA HIS A 52 -0.85 8.03 3.01
C HIS A 52 -1.80 6.96 2.49
N ARG A 53 -2.03 6.91 1.17
CA ARG A 53 -2.82 5.85 0.53
C ARG A 53 -2.15 4.50 0.71
N GLU A 54 -0.87 4.35 0.36
CA GLU A 54 -0.17 3.05 0.54
C GLU A 54 -0.09 2.63 2.02
N LEU A 55 0.08 3.59 2.95
CA LEU A 55 0.03 3.26 4.39
C LEU A 55 -1.33 2.74 4.83
N LYS A 56 -2.41 3.29 4.26
CA LYS A 56 -3.76 2.84 4.53
C LYS A 56 -3.98 1.45 3.92
N ASP A 57 -3.54 1.23 2.69
CA ASP A 57 -3.70 -0.06 2.00
C ASP A 57 -2.93 -1.16 2.74
N LEU A 58 -1.69 -0.89 3.21
CA LEU A 58 -0.94 -1.78 4.09
C LEU A 58 -1.68 -2.08 5.41
N LYS A 59 -2.25 -1.05 6.05
CA LYS A 59 -2.99 -1.23 7.30
C LYS A 59 -4.22 -2.10 7.09
N ASP A 60 -5.03 -1.80 6.07
CA ASP A 60 -6.24 -2.55 5.73
C ASP A 60 -5.91 -4.03 5.48
N ILE A 61 -4.80 -4.34 4.78
CA ILE A 61 -4.45 -5.74 4.49
C ILE A 61 -3.94 -6.51 5.73
N ILE A 62 -3.24 -5.83 6.65
CA ILE A 62 -2.82 -6.43 7.92
C ILE A 62 -4.05 -6.79 8.74
N GLU A 63 -5.01 -5.86 8.89
CA GLU A 63 -6.26 -6.11 9.61
C GLU A 63 -7.02 -7.31 9.01
N ILE A 64 -7.14 -7.37 7.68
CA ILE A 64 -7.78 -8.52 7.00
C ILE A 64 -7.01 -9.82 7.23
N PHE A 65 -5.67 -9.77 7.25
CA PHE A 65 -4.86 -10.96 7.47
C PHE A 65 -5.04 -11.52 8.88
N GLU A 66 -5.04 -10.65 9.89
CA GLU A 66 -5.25 -10.99 11.31
C GLU A 66 -6.68 -11.50 11.58
N ASP A 67 -7.71 -10.84 11.05
CA ASP A 67 -9.11 -11.27 11.21
C ASP A 67 -9.38 -12.67 10.66
N ASN A 68 -8.62 -13.08 9.63
CA ASN A 68 -8.73 -14.40 9.02
C ASN A 68 -7.76 -15.45 9.61
N HIS A 69 -6.96 -15.09 10.63
CA HIS A 69 -6.00 -15.97 11.32
C HIS A 69 -5.88 -15.58 12.81
N PRO A 70 -6.82 -16.00 13.68
CA PRO A 70 -6.73 -15.79 15.13
C PRO A 70 -5.61 -16.61 15.80
#